data_AF-A0A7G2JXZ7-F1
#
_entry.id   AF-A0A7G2JXZ7-F1
#
_cell.length_a   1.000
_cell.length_b   1.000
_cell.length_c   1.000
_cell.angle_alpha   90.00
_cell.angle_beta   90.00
_cell.angle_gamma   90.00
#
_symmetry.space_group_name_H-M   'P 1'
#
loop_
_entity.id
_entity.type
_entity.pdbx_description
1 polymer ?
#
loop_
_entity_poly.entity_id
_entity_poly.type
_entity_poly.pdbx_seq_one_letter_code
_entity_poly.pdbx_strand_id
1 'polypeptide(L)'
;IPDIPTIVKAARKVNPNIVIMIDNTWSAGVLFKALEHDIDISIQAGTKYLVGHSDIMIGTAVANARTWDQLREHSYLMGQMVDADSAYTTARGIRTLGVRLKQHQESSIKVAKWLSEQPEVKTVYHPALPSCPGH
;
A
#
# COMPACT_ATOMS: atom_id res chain seq x y z
N ILE A 1 -8.77 -9.34 5.13
CA ILE A 1 -8.25 -8.68 3.90
C ILE A 1 -9.38 -8.74 2.87
N PRO A 2 -9.67 -7.65 2.14
CA PRO A 2 -10.74 -7.65 1.12
C PRO A 2 -10.37 -8.52 -0.09
N ASP A 3 -11.38 -9.18 -0.69
CA ASP A 3 -11.26 -9.84 -1.99
C ASP A 3 -11.31 -8.78 -3.11
N ILE A 4 -10.14 -8.25 -3.43
CA ILE A 4 -9.99 -7.17 -4.41
C ILE A 4 -10.50 -7.58 -5.80
N PRO A 5 -10.12 -8.73 -6.39
CA PRO A 5 -10.63 -9.14 -7.69
C PRO A 5 -12.17 -9.18 -7.76
N THR A 6 -12.83 -9.73 -6.74
CA THR A 6 -14.29 -9.79 -6.70
C THR A 6 -14.92 -8.41 -6.58
N ILE A 7 -14.38 -7.54 -5.72
CA ILE A 7 -14.86 -6.15 -5.55
C ILE A 7 -14.73 -5.37 -6.85
N VAL A 8 -13.56 -5.43 -7.50
CA VAL A 8 -13.31 -4.74 -8.77
C VAL A 8 -14.28 -5.22 -9.83
N LYS A 9 -14.44 -6.54 -10.00
CA LYS A 9 -15.37 -7.11 -10.98
C LYS A 9 -16.82 -6.68 -10.71
N ALA A 10 -17.25 -6.65 -9.46
CA ALA A 10 -18.59 -6.21 -9.09
C ALA A 10 -18.83 -4.73 -9.40
N ALA A 11 -17.86 -3.86 -9.05
CA ALA A 11 -17.94 -2.42 -9.32
C ALA A 11 -17.98 -2.14 -10.83
N ARG A 12 -17.09 -2.79 -11.61
CA ARG A 12 -17.02 -2.66 -13.07
C ARG A 12 -18.30 -3.14 -13.76
N LYS A 13 -18.97 -4.17 -13.23
CA LYS A 13 -20.25 -4.66 -13.77
C LYS A 13 -21.36 -3.61 -13.67
N VAL A 14 -21.36 -2.81 -12.60
CA VAL A 14 -22.36 -1.73 -12.40
C VAL A 14 -21.99 -0.50 -13.22
N ASN A 15 -20.72 -0.10 -13.18
CA ASN A 15 -20.22 1.02 -13.95
C ASN A 15 -18.79 0.72 -14.43
N PRO A 16 -18.57 0.40 -15.72
CA PRO A 16 -17.22 0.13 -16.22
C PRO A 16 -16.31 1.37 -16.13
N ASN A 17 -16.89 2.55 -15.97
CA ASN A 17 -16.17 3.82 -15.89
C ASN A 17 -15.90 4.33 -14.47
N ILE A 18 -16.30 3.60 -13.43
CA ILE A 18 -16.03 3.99 -12.04
C ILE A 18 -14.52 4.08 -11.80
N VAL A 19 -14.01 5.14 -11.20
CA VAL A 19 -12.57 5.18 -10.83
C VAL A 19 -12.38 4.39 -9.54
N ILE A 20 -11.54 3.36 -9.57
CA ILE A 20 -11.24 2.53 -8.40
C ILE A 20 -9.85 2.89 -7.90
N MET A 21 -9.76 3.28 -6.62
CA MET A 21 -8.50 3.62 -5.97
C MET A 21 -8.27 2.68 -4.78
N ILE A 22 -7.01 2.42 -4.44
CA ILE A 22 -6.64 1.67 -3.23
C ILE A 22 -5.55 2.41 -2.48
N ASP A 23 -5.69 2.50 -1.15
CA ASP A 23 -4.56 2.79 -0.28
C ASP A 23 -3.73 1.51 -0.13
N ASN A 24 -2.57 1.49 -0.78
CA ASN A 24 -1.66 0.36 -0.88
C ASN A 24 -0.45 0.50 0.06
N THR A 25 -0.55 1.35 1.08
CA THR A 25 0.55 1.65 2.00
C THR A 25 1.10 0.39 2.68
N TRP A 26 0.23 -0.51 3.15
CA TRP A 26 0.66 -1.71 3.90
C TRP A 26 1.48 -2.68 3.05
N SER A 27 1.15 -2.79 1.75
CA SER A 27 1.89 -3.66 0.82
C SER A 27 3.14 -2.97 0.24
N ALA A 28 3.38 -1.71 0.62
CA ALA A 28 4.40 -0.83 0.04
C ALA A 28 4.32 -0.69 -1.50
N GLY A 29 3.15 -0.95 -2.09
CA GLY A 29 2.95 -0.94 -3.53
C GLY A 29 3.63 -2.07 -4.31
N VAL A 30 4.38 -2.94 -3.63
CA VAL A 30 5.21 -3.99 -4.26
C VAL A 30 4.78 -5.40 -3.86
N LEU A 31 4.20 -5.58 -2.66
CA LEU A 31 3.66 -6.87 -2.21
C LEU A 31 2.26 -7.15 -2.76
N PHE A 32 1.55 -6.11 -3.19
CA PHE A 32 0.29 -6.20 -3.93
C PHE A 32 0.31 -5.21 -5.09
N LYS A 33 0.38 -5.74 -6.32
CA LYS A 33 0.49 -4.93 -7.54
C LYS A 33 -0.89 -4.46 -8.02
N ALA A 34 -1.44 -3.49 -7.31
CA ALA A 34 -2.80 -2.95 -7.50
C ALA A 34 -3.23 -2.76 -8.97
N LEU A 35 -2.38 -2.17 -9.81
CA LEU A 35 -2.72 -1.89 -11.21
C LEU A 35 -2.87 -3.15 -12.07
N GLU A 36 -2.25 -4.27 -11.69
CA GLU A 36 -2.46 -5.58 -12.34
C GLU A 36 -3.83 -6.18 -12.01
N HIS A 37 -4.56 -5.62 -11.03
CA HIS A 37 -5.89 -6.03 -10.59
C HIS A 37 -7.00 -5.05 -11.03
N ASP A 38 -6.79 -4.30 -12.12
CA ASP A 38 -7.77 -3.35 -12.70
C ASP A 38 -8.21 -2.21 -11.74
N ILE A 39 -7.34 -1.90 -10.76
CA ILE A 39 -7.41 -0.69 -9.95
C ILE A 39 -6.77 0.44 -10.77
N ASP A 40 -7.38 1.63 -10.74
CA ASP A 40 -6.91 2.76 -11.54
C ASP A 40 -5.76 3.51 -10.87
N ILE A 41 -5.82 3.69 -9.55
CA ILE A 41 -4.85 4.47 -8.78
C ILE A 41 -4.43 3.73 -7.51
N SER A 42 -3.14 3.48 -7.36
CA SER A 42 -2.50 2.93 -6.16
C SER A 42 -1.88 4.06 -5.35
N ILE A 43 -2.49 4.39 -4.22
CA ILE A 43 -2.06 5.46 -3.31
C ILE A 43 -1.15 4.87 -2.23
N GLN A 44 -0.14 5.59 -1.78
CA GLN A 44 0.63 5.23 -0.60
C GLN A 44 0.96 6.45 0.25
N ALA A 45 0.92 6.28 1.57
CA ALA A 45 1.71 7.09 2.48
C ALA A 45 3.17 6.61 2.39
N GLY A 46 3.92 7.19 1.44
CA GLY A 46 5.35 6.90 1.28
C GLY A 46 6.18 7.20 2.52
N THR A 47 5.66 8.05 3.43
CA THR A 47 6.11 8.23 4.82
C THR A 47 6.42 6.91 5.55
N LYS A 48 5.72 5.83 5.22
CA LYS A 48 5.84 4.52 5.87
C LYS A 48 6.97 3.69 5.25
N TYR A 49 6.65 2.62 4.54
CA TYR A 49 7.65 1.65 4.10
C TYR A 49 8.62 2.19 3.03
N LEU A 50 8.17 3.11 2.17
CA LEU A 50 9.01 3.65 1.08
C LEU A 50 10.18 4.47 1.63
N VAL A 51 9.89 5.49 2.44
CA VAL A 51 10.91 6.21 3.22
C VAL A 51 11.60 5.23 4.16
N GLY A 52 10.85 4.56 5.04
CA GLY A 52 11.33 3.45 5.85
C GLY A 52 12.22 3.82 7.05
N HIS A 53 12.39 5.11 7.33
CA HIS A 53 13.30 5.63 8.36
C HIS A 53 12.63 6.65 9.31
N SER A 54 11.30 6.83 9.18
CA SER A 54 10.48 7.63 10.10
C SER A 54 10.85 9.13 10.20
N ASP A 55 11.49 9.67 9.16
CA ASP A 55 12.07 11.01 9.13
C ASP A 55 11.49 11.94 8.05
N ILE A 56 10.79 11.39 7.05
CA ILE A 56 10.21 12.15 5.93
C ILE A 56 8.71 11.84 5.78
N MET A 57 7.92 12.88 5.49
CA MET A 57 6.53 12.75 5.09
C MET A 57 6.38 12.91 3.58
N ILE A 58 5.70 11.96 2.92
CA ILE A 58 5.45 11.99 1.48
C ILE A 58 4.23 11.12 1.13
N GLY A 59 3.38 11.62 0.22
CA GLY A 59 2.30 10.85 -0.40
C GLY A 59 2.63 10.51 -1.86
N THR A 60 2.19 9.34 -2.33
CA THR A 60 2.31 8.95 -3.74
C THR A 60 0.98 8.42 -4.27
N ALA A 61 0.70 8.65 -5.54
CA ALA A 61 -0.44 8.08 -6.25
C ALA A 61 0.02 7.64 -7.65
N VAL A 62 0.17 6.32 -7.82
CA VAL A 62 0.58 5.72 -9.09
C VAL A 62 -0.70 5.37 -9.88
N ALA A 63 -0.88 5.97 -11.04
CA ALA A 63 -2.08 5.85 -11.85
C ALA A 63 -1.84 5.09 -13.16
N ASN A 64 -2.88 4.41 -13.65
CA ASN A 64 -2.90 3.90 -15.02
C ASN A 64 -3.06 5.03 -16.05
N ALA A 65 -2.85 4.74 -17.34
CA ALA A 65 -2.93 5.73 -18.41
C ALA A 65 -4.31 6.42 -18.50
N ARG A 66 -5.38 5.71 -18.16
CA ARG A 66 -6.76 6.22 -18.19
C ARG A 66 -6.96 7.40 -17.24
N THR A 67 -6.35 7.35 -16.06
CA THR A 67 -6.60 8.33 -14.98
C THR A 67 -5.45 9.30 -14.75
N TRP A 68 -4.29 9.07 -15.37
CA TRP A 68 -3.07 9.85 -15.13
C TRP A 68 -3.23 11.34 -15.47
N ASP A 69 -3.69 11.69 -16.67
CA ASP A 69 -3.75 13.10 -17.07
C ASP A 69 -4.66 13.92 -16.15
N GLN A 70 -5.86 13.41 -15.83
CA GLN A 70 -6.77 14.08 -14.91
C GLN A 70 -6.16 14.20 -13.50
N LEU A 71 -5.55 13.12 -12.98
CA LEU A 71 -4.91 13.13 -11.66
C LEU A 71 -3.76 14.16 -11.60
N ARG A 72 -2.89 14.17 -12.61
CA ARG A 72 -1.74 15.08 -12.70
C ARG A 72 -2.19 16.53 -12.76
N GLU A 73 -3.06 16.89 -13.69
CA GLU A 73 -3.48 18.28 -13.90
C GLU A 73 -4.22 18.83 -12.68
N HIS A 74 -5.15 18.05 -12.09
CA HIS A 74 -5.90 18.52 -10.92
C HIS A 74 -5.01 18.62 -9.68
N SER A 75 -4.07 17.68 -9.49
CA SER A 75 -3.06 17.76 -8.43
C SER A 75 -2.19 19.00 -8.57
N TYR A 76 -1.79 19.33 -9.80
CA TYR A 76 -0.98 20.50 -10.11
C TYR A 76 -1.72 21.82 -9.84
N LEU A 77 -2.98 21.93 -10.26
CA LEU A 77 -3.82 23.11 -10.00
C LEU A 77 -4.07 23.35 -8.50
N MET A 78 -4.06 22.28 -7.71
CA MET A 78 -4.13 22.33 -6.24
C MET A 78 -2.77 22.57 -5.56
N GLY A 79 -1.69 22.78 -6.33
CA GLY A 79 -0.35 23.02 -5.83
C GLY A 79 0.26 21.82 -5.08
N GLN A 80 -0.23 20.60 -5.31
CA GLN A 80 0.26 19.42 -4.61
C GLN A 80 1.62 19.00 -5.19
N MET A 81 2.65 19.10 -4.36
CA MET A 81 4.01 18.68 -4.69
C MET A 81 4.76 18.25 -3.42
N VAL A 82 5.93 17.66 -3.62
CA VAL A 82 6.89 17.34 -2.56
C VAL A 82 8.20 18.06 -2.85
N ASP A 83 8.94 18.45 -1.81
CA ASP A 83 10.26 19.04 -1.98
C ASP A 83 11.28 18.01 -2.54
N ALA A 84 12.36 18.52 -3.12
CA ALA A 84 13.35 17.70 -3.80
C ALA A 84 14.10 16.75 -2.83
N ASP A 85 14.38 17.20 -1.61
CA ASP A 85 15.11 16.43 -0.60
C ASP A 85 14.28 15.27 -0.05
N SER A 86 12.98 15.49 0.18
CA SER A 86 12.02 14.44 0.54
C SER A 86 11.86 13.42 -0.59
N ALA A 87 11.81 13.86 -1.85
CA ALA A 87 11.79 12.96 -3.01
C ALA A 87 13.07 12.12 -3.11
N TYR A 88 14.24 12.75 -2.95
CA TYR A 88 15.54 12.08 -2.92
C TYR A 88 15.62 11.05 -1.79
N THR A 89 15.25 11.43 -0.57
CA THR A 89 15.30 10.56 0.60
C THR A 89 14.36 9.37 0.46
N THR A 90 13.18 9.58 -0.14
CA THR A 90 12.27 8.49 -0.49
C THR A 90 12.92 7.54 -1.51
N ALA A 91 13.53 8.06 -2.57
CA ALA A 91 14.24 7.25 -3.57
C ALA A 91 15.43 6.48 -2.96
N ARG A 92 16.10 7.07 -1.97
CA ARG A 92 17.13 6.40 -1.16
C ARG A 92 16.55 5.29 -0.30
N GLY A 93 15.42 5.52 0.37
CA GLY A 93 14.70 4.52 1.17
C GLY A 93 14.29 3.28 0.36
N ILE A 94 13.86 3.48 -0.89
CA ILE A 94 13.48 2.40 -1.81
C ILE A 94 14.63 1.40 -2.05
N ARG A 95 15.90 1.84 -2.00
CA ARG A 95 17.07 0.97 -2.23
C ARG A 95 17.19 -0.18 -1.23
N THR A 96 16.65 0.00 -0.02
CA THR A 96 16.65 -1.03 1.03
C THR A 96 15.25 -1.60 1.28
N LEU A 97 14.24 -1.24 0.48
CA LEU A 97 12.85 -1.65 0.69
C LEU A 97 12.71 -3.17 0.74
N GLY A 98 13.31 -3.89 -0.22
CA GLY A 98 13.21 -5.35 -0.29
C GLY A 98 13.78 -6.06 0.95
N VAL A 99 14.99 -5.68 1.38
CA VAL A 99 15.62 -6.29 2.56
C VAL A 99 14.89 -5.92 3.85
N ARG A 100 14.37 -4.70 3.97
CA ARG A 100 13.56 -4.27 5.11
C ARG A 100 12.22 -5.00 5.16
N LEU A 101 11.49 -5.10 4.03
CA LEU A 101 10.21 -5.81 3.97
C LEU A 101 10.35 -7.29 4.30
N LYS A 102 11.41 -7.95 3.82
CA LYS A 102 11.71 -9.34 4.20
C LYS A 102 11.87 -9.47 5.72
N GLN A 103 12.69 -8.62 6.33
CA GLN A 103 12.88 -8.62 7.77
C GLN A 103 11.58 -8.30 8.54
N HIS A 104 10.79 -7.33 8.07
CA HIS A 104 9.48 -7.01 8.65
C HIS A 104 8.56 -8.23 8.64
N GLN A 105 8.46 -8.93 7.51
CA GLN A 105 7.63 -10.13 7.38
C GLN A 105 8.09 -11.24 8.34
N GLU A 106 9.39 -11.57 8.36
CA GLU A 106 9.93 -12.61 9.23
C GLU A 106 9.70 -12.30 10.71
N SER A 107 10.04 -11.08 11.13
CA SER A 107 9.87 -10.63 12.51
C SER A 107 8.40 -10.55 12.91
N SER A 108 7.53 -9.96 12.07
CA SER A 108 6.12 -9.78 12.42
C SER A 108 5.38 -11.11 12.51
N ILE A 109 5.68 -12.08 11.64
CA ILE A 109 5.11 -13.42 11.71
C ILE A 109 5.56 -14.13 12.99
N LYS A 110 6.84 -14.03 13.36
CA LYS A 110 7.35 -14.61 14.61
C LYS A 110 6.64 -14.03 15.84
N VAL A 111 6.51 -12.71 15.90
CA VAL A 111 5.79 -12.01 16.98
C VAL A 111 4.32 -12.39 16.99
N ALA A 112 3.66 -12.42 15.83
CA ALA A 112 2.24 -12.75 15.72
C ALA A 112 1.94 -14.21 16.16
N LYS A 113 2.83 -15.16 15.82
CA LYS A 113 2.72 -16.55 16.30
C LYS A 113 2.88 -16.63 17.82
N TRP A 114 3.92 -16.00 18.37
CA TRP A 114 4.12 -15.96 19.81
C TRP A 114 2.93 -15.33 20.55
N LEU A 115 2.42 -14.19 20.06
CA LEU A 115 1.23 -13.54 20.61
C LEU A 115 -0.02 -14.45 20.57
N SER A 116 -0.14 -15.31 19.56
CA SER A 116 -1.28 -16.24 19.43
C SER A 116 -1.27 -17.35 20.47
N GLU A 117 -0.14 -17.58 21.14
CA GLU A 117 0.04 -18.60 22.19
C GLU A 117 -0.11 -18.02 23.60
N GLN A 118 -0.19 -16.69 23.74
CA GLN A 118 -0.25 -16.05 25.06
C GLN A 118 -1.69 -16.08 25.62
N PRO A 119 -1.90 -16.56 26.86
CA PRO A 119 -3.24 -16.65 27.45
C PRO A 119 -3.89 -15.27 27.67
N GLU A 120 -3.10 -14.20 27.78
CA GLU A 120 -3.58 -12.83 27.93
C GLU A 120 -4.03 -12.20 26.61
N VAL A 121 -3.70 -12.80 25.47
CA VAL A 121 -4.01 -12.26 24.14
C VAL A 121 -5.29 -12.88 23.61
N LYS A 122 -6.33 -12.06 23.48
CA LYS A 122 -7.63 -12.52 22.97
C LYS A 122 -7.61 -12.95 21.50
N THR A 123 -6.95 -12.16 20.63
CA THR A 123 -6.96 -12.39 19.18
C THR A 123 -5.78 -11.68 18.53
N VAL A 124 -5.21 -12.29 17.48
CA VAL A 124 -4.14 -11.70 16.66
C VAL A 124 -4.65 -11.51 15.23
N TYR A 125 -4.57 -10.29 14.72
CA TYR A 125 -4.92 -9.95 13.34
C TYR A 125 -3.65 -9.68 12.54
N HIS A 126 -3.12 -10.74 11.92
CA HIS A 126 -1.96 -10.63 11.05
C HIS A 126 -2.24 -11.34 9.72
N PRO A 127 -2.20 -10.64 8.57
CA PRO A 127 -2.50 -11.19 7.24
C PRO A 127 -1.88 -12.55 6.89
N ALA A 128 -0.66 -12.81 7.37
CA ALA A 128 0.03 -14.07 7.11
C ALA A 128 -0.36 -15.23 8.05
N LEU A 129 -1.26 -15.03 9.01
CA LEU A 129 -1.76 -16.10 9.89
C LEU A 129 -3.08 -16.69 9.34
N PRO A 130 -3.22 -18.03 9.27
CA PRO A 130 -4.45 -18.67 8.79
C PRO A 130 -5.72 -18.33 9.58
N SER A 131 -5.57 -17.94 10.85
CA SER A 131 -6.69 -17.52 11.70
C SER A 131 -7.20 -16.11 11.39
N CYS A 132 -6.42 -15.30 10.66
CA CYS A 132 -6.80 -13.93 10.33
C CYS A 132 -7.84 -13.94 9.18
N PRO A 133 -9.00 -13.26 9.32
CA PRO A 133 -9.98 -13.19 8.24
C PRO A 133 -9.41 -12.63 6.93
N GLY A 134 -9.54 -13.42 5.87
CA GLY A 134 -9.01 -13.10 4.53
C GLY A 134 -7.52 -13.40 4.33
N HIS A 135 -6.95 -14.34 5.09
CA HIS A 135 -5.68 -15.00 4.75
C HIS A 135 -5.78 -15.75 3.40
#